data_AF-A0A918U6Q1-F1
#
_entry.id   AF-A0A918U6Q1-F1
#
_cell.length_a   1.000
_cell.length_b   1.000
_cell.length_c   1.000
_cell.angle_alpha   90.00
_cell.angle_beta   90.00
_cell.angle_gamma   90.00
#
_symmetry.space_group_name_H-M   'P 1'
#
loop_
_entity.id
_entity.type
_entity.pdbx_description
1 polymer ?
#
loop_
_entity_poly.entity_id
_entity_poly.type
_entity_poly.pdbx_seq_one_letter_code
_entity_poly.pdbx_strand_id
1 'polypeptide(L)'
;MAAFLDHPAPFFDSLTTVRVPSWSRGRVVLLGDAAATALLGDGSSMAMAGAYALAEELAAHPGDHARAFAAHETRLRREVGPRQRRVGLLARLMVPRTRPGLAMRNAVGRAVGRTNRTASREATPR
;
A
#
# COMPACT_ATOMS: atom_id res chain seq x y z
N MET A 1 22.77 7.00 -8.08
CA MET A 1 22.60 5.76 -8.88
C MET A 1 23.89 4.95 -9.02
N ALA A 2 25.03 5.40 -8.47
CA ALA A 2 26.24 4.56 -8.35
C ALA A 2 26.19 3.70 -7.07
N ALA A 3 25.81 4.28 -5.92
CA ALA A 3 25.76 3.59 -4.63
C ALA A 3 24.71 2.44 -4.52
N PHE A 4 23.68 2.40 -5.38
CA PHE A 4 22.70 1.31 -5.38
C PHE A 4 23.25 0.03 -6.03
N LEU A 5 24.26 0.16 -6.90
CA LEU A 5 24.94 -0.95 -7.54
C LEU A 5 26.13 -1.48 -6.73
N ASP A 6 26.51 -0.77 -5.65
CA ASP A 6 27.59 -1.15 -4.73
C ASP A 6 27.15 -2.16 -3.65
N HIS A 7 25.85 -2.47 -3.57
CA HIS A 7 25.36 -3.53 -2.68
C HIS A 7 25.48 -4.88 -3.40
N PRO A 8 26.11 -5.92 -2.80
CA PRO A 8 26.46 -7.16 -3.48
C PRO A 8 25.26 -7.94 -4.05
N ALA A 9 24.04 -7.63 -3.64
CA ALA A 9 22.84 -7.95 -4.38
C ALA A 9 21.69 -7.01 -3.95
N PRO A 10 20.97 -6.36 -4.89
CA PRO A 10 19.69 -5.74 -4.57
C PRO A 10 18.67 -6.82 -4.17
N PHE A 11 17.96 -6.59 -3.06
CA PHE A 11 16.88 -7.47 -2.62
C PHE A 11 15.62 -7.20 -3.45
N PHE A 12 15.04 -8.26 -4.02
CA PHE A 12 13.79 -8.21 -4.76
C PHE A 12 12.77 -9.12 -4.08
N ASP A 13 11.56 -8.58 -3.88
CA ASP A 13 10.43 -9.35 -3.38
C ASP A 13 9.22 -9.18 -4.32
N SER A 14 8.36 -10.19 -4.35
CA SER A 14 7.17 -10.21 -5.18
C SER A 14 6.01 -9.54 -4.46
N LEU A 15 5.49 -8.45 -5.03
CA LEU A 15 4.25 -7.84 -4.56
C LEU A 15 3.05 -8.72 -4.91
N THR A 16 2.64 -9.55 -3.95
CA THR A 16 1.52 -10.49 -4.11
C THR A 16 0.30 -9.97 -3.37
N THR A 17 -0.86 -9.94 -4.04
CA THR A 17 -2.13 -9.57 -3.42
C THR A 17 -3.03 -10.78 -3.29
N VAL A 18 -3.39 -11.15 -2.06
CA VAL A 18 -4.33 -12.23 -1.75
C VAL A 18 -5.72 -11.65 -1.55
N ARG A 19 -6.74 -12.30 -2.12
CA ARG A 19 -8.16 -11.94 -1.94
C ARG A 19 -8.90 -13.13 -1.37
N VAL A 20 -9.44 -12.98 -0.17
CA VAL A 20 -10.25 -14.00 0.51
C VAL A 20 -11.73 -13.59 0.54
N PRO A 21 -12.66 -14.56 0.53
CA PRO A 21 -14.10 -14.29 0.48
C PRO A 21 -14.64 -13.70 1.79
N SER A 22 -14.05 -14.02 2.94
CA SER A 22 -14.37 -13.42 4.24
C SER A 22 -13.11 -13.12 5.03
N TRP A 23 -13.17 -12.08 5.87
CA TRP A 23 -12.07 -11.68 6.75
C TRP A 23 -12.24 -12.14 8.20
N SER A 24 -13.23 -12.98 8.48
CA SER A 24 -13.39 -13.56 9.80
C SER A 24 -13.84 -15.02 9.73
N ARG A 25 -13.48 -15.79 10.76
CA ARG A 25 -13.95 -17.16 10.97
C ARG A 25 -14.06 -17.43 12.47
N GLY A 26 -15.28 -17.63 12.95
CA GLY A 26 -15.54 -17.80 14.38
C GLY A 26 -15.12 -16.57 15.17
N ARG A 27 -14.14 -16.73 16.06
CA ARG A 27 -13.59 -15.65 16.90
C ARG A 27 -12.27 -15.07 16.38
N VAL A 28 -11.88 -15.43 15.16
CA VAL A 28 -10.65 -14.94 14.50
C VAL A 28 -11.03 -13.96 13.40
N VAL A 29 -10.33 -12.83 13.34
CA VAL A 29 -10.52 -11.78 12.33
C VAL A 29 -9.16 -11.36 11.77
N LEU A 30 -9.11 -11.09 10.46
CA LEU A 30 -7.94 -10.62 9.75
C LEU A 30 -7.87 -9.08 9.82
N LEU A 31 -6.67 -8.55 10.05
CA LEU A 31 -6.40 -7.12 10.11
C LEU A 31 -5.14 -6.77 9.33
N GLY A 32 -5.02 -5.49 8.93
CA GLY A 32 -3.86 -4.98 8.21
C GLY A 32 -3.56 -5.77 6.93
N ASP A 33 -2.28 -6.08 6.71
CA ASP A 33 -1.82 -6.79 5.51
C ASP A 33 -2.40 -8.21 5.36
N ALA A 34 -2.85 -8.83 6.46
CA ALA A 34 -3.50 -10.13 6.41
C ALA A 34 -4.92 -10.05 5.79
N ALA A 35 -5.60 -8.91 5.93
CA ALA A 35 -6.90 -8.66 5.29
C ALA A 35 -6.74 -8.05 3.89
N ALA A 36 -5.77 -7.14 3.73
CA ALA A 36 -5.53 -6.43 2.49
C ALA A 36 -4.07 -5.97 2.35
N THR A 37 -3.39 -6.34 1.26
CA THR A 37 -2.01 -5.95 0.99
C THR A 37 -1.81 -4.43 0.88
N ALA A 38 -0.86 -3.90 1.64
CA ALA A 38 -0.36 -2.53 1.55
C ALA A 38 0.49 -2.31 0.30
N LEU A 39 0.45 -1.09 -0.23
CA LEU A 39 1.07 -0.79 -1.53
C LEU A 39 2.24 0.18 -1.47
N LEU A 40 2.21 1.12 -0.52
CA LEU A 40 3.14 2.25 -0.50
C LEU A 40 3.69 2.49 0.92
N GLY A 41 3.90 1.42 1.68
CA GLY A 41 4.32 1.51 3.08
C GLY A 41 3.20 1.98 4.02
N ASP A 42 1.94 1.93 3.58
CA ASP A 42 0.76 2.33 4.36
C ASP A 42 0.20 1.20 5.25
N GLY A 43 0.88 0.06 5.32
CA GLY A 43 0.42 -1.14 6.03
C GLY A 43 0.22 -0.90 7.53
N SER A 44 1.19 -0.26 8.19
CA SER A 44 1.09 0.04 9.62
C SER A 44 -0.04 1.01 9.94
N SER A 45 -0.19 2.09 9.17
CA SER A 45 -1.28 3.05 9.36
C SER A 45 -2.65 2.41 9.13
N MET A 46 -2.76 1.57 8.10
CA MET A 46 -3.99 0.82 7.82
C MET A 46 -4.29 -0.22 8.91
N ALA A 47 -3.28 -0.89 9.44
CA ALA A 47 -3.43 -1.84 10.54
C ALA A 47 -3.93 -1.15 11.81
N MET A 48 -3.34 -0.01 12.17
CA MET A 48 -3.75 0.78 13.33
C MET A 48 -5.18 1.32 13.19
N ALA A 49 -5.50 1.92 12.05
CA ALA A 49 -6.85 2.42 11.78
C ALA A 49 -7.89 1.28 11.77
N GLY A 50 -7.54 0.14 11.16
CA GLY A 50 -8.37 -1.06 11.14
C GLY A 50 -8.60 -1.65 12.54
N ALA A 51 -7.56 -1.74 13.36
CA ALA A 51 -7.67 -2.23 14.74
C ALA A 51 -8.57 -1.32 15.59
N TYR A 52 -8.42 -0.01 15.44
CA TYR A 52 -9.29 0.97 16.11
C TYR A 52 -10.75 0.82 15.67
N ALA A 53 -11.01 0.73 14.36
CA ALA A 53 -12.35 0.51 13.83
C ALA A 53 -12.95 -0.83 14.31
N LEU A 54 -12.16 -1.90 14.42
CA LEU A 54 -12.61 -3.17 14.98
C LEU A 54 -13.02 -3.03 16.45
N ALA A 55 -12.24 -2.28 17.25
CA ALA A 55 -12.56 -2.04 18.64
C ALA A 55 -13.89 -1.27 18.80
N GLU A 56 -14.15 -0.28 17.94
CA GLU A 56 -15.44 0.43 17.89
C GLU A 56 -16.60 -0.53 17.61
N GLU A 57 -16.47 -1.40 16.60
CA GLU A 57 -17.54 -2.35 16.25
C GLU A 57 -17.79 -3.39 17.35
N LEU A 58 -16.75 -3.85 18.03
CA LEU A 58 -16.87 -4.76 19.18
C LEU A 58 -17.54 -4.08 20.38
N ALA A 59 -17.24 -2.81 20.63
CA ALA A 59 -17.88 -2.03 21.69
C ALA A 59 -19.36 -1.73 21.37
N ALA A 60 -19.69 -1.49 20.09
CA ALA A 60 -21.06 -1.25 19.64
C ALA A 60 -21.93 -2.52 19.66
N HIS A 61 -21.34 -3.70 19.61
CA HIS A 61 -22.04 -5.00 19.58
C HIS A 61 -21.57 -5.92 20.72
N PRO A 62 -21.84 -5.56 21.99
CA PRO A 62 -21.38 -6.34 23.14
C PRO A 62 -21.94 -7.76 23.10
N GLY A 63 -21.06 -8.76 23.14
CA GLY A 63 -21.41 -10.18 23.11
C GLY A 63 -21.68 -10.75 21.71
N ASP A 64 -21.83 -9.93 20.68
CA ASP A 64 -22.08 -10.34 19.30
C ASP A 64 -20.87 -10.02 18.39
N HIS A 65 -19.82 -10.81 18.55
CA HIS A 65 -18.60 -10.67 17.74
C HIS A 65 -18.85 -10.93 16.26
N ALA A 66 -19.85 -11.76 15.90
CA ALA A 66 -20.13 -12.09 14.52
C ALA A 66 -20.64 -10.86 13.76
N ARG A 67 -21.55 -10.11 14.39
CA ARG A 67 -22.05 -8.85 13.85
C ARG A 67 -20.98 -7.77 13.82
N ALA A 68 -20.17 -7.65 14.88
CA ALA A 68 -19.03 -6.72 14.90
C ALA A 68 -18.04 -6.99 13.75
N PHE A 69 -17.68 -8.26 13.53
CA PHE A 69 -16.74 -8.63 12.46
C PHE A 69 -17.32 -8.37 11.07
N ALA A 70 -18.61 -8.62 10.85
CA ALA A 70 -19.28 -8.33 9.59
C ALA A 70 -19.33 -6.82 9.29
N ALA A 71 -19.60 -6.01 10.31
CA ALA A 71 -19.60 -4.55 10.20
C ALA A 71 -18.18 -4.02 9.91
N HIS A 72 -17.19 -4.51 10.66
CA HIS A 72 -15.77 -4.19 10.45
C HIS A 72 -15.32 -4.55 9.03
N GLU A 73 -15.62 -5.77 8.56
CA GLU A 73 -15.28 -6.23 7.21
C GLU A 73 -15.91 -5.32 6.14
N THR A 74 -17.18 -4.93 6.32
CA THR A 74 -17.88 -4.04 5.39
C THR A 74 -17.22 -2.66 5.32
N ARG A 75 -16.88 -2.08 6.46
CA ARG A 75 -16.20 -0.77 6.56
C ARG A 75 -14.82 -0.83 5.90
N LEU A 76 -14.01 -1.81 6.28
CA LEU A 76 -12.65 -1.93 5.78
C LEU A 76 -12.62 -2.24 4.27
N ARG A 77 -13.56 -3.05 3.73
CA ARG A 77 -13.68 -3.30 2.28
C ARG A 77 -13.97 -2.03 1.47
N ARG A 78 -14.74 -1.08 2.02
CA ARG A 78 -14.99 0.22 1.36
C ARG A 78 -13.73 1.07 1.28
N GLU A 79 -12.91 1.06 2.33
CA GLU A 79 -11.68 1.84 2.40
C GLU A 79 -10.56 1.26 1.53
N VAL A 80 -10.36 -0.07 1.57
CA VAL A 80 -9.24 -0.73 0.88
C VAL A 80 -9.58 -1.19 -0.53
N GLY A 81 -10.86 -1.41 -0.86
CA GLY A 81 -11.30 -1.86 -2.18
C GLY A 81 -10.81 -0.97 -3.34
N PRO A 82 -10.95 0.36 -3.27
CA PRO A 82 -10.38 1.28 -4.25
C PRO A 82 -8.85 1.22 -4.35
N ARG A 83 -8.14 0.98 -3.24
CA ARG A 83 -6.68 0.83 -3.22
C ARG A 83 -6.26 -0.47 -3.91
N GLN A 84 -6.91 -1.59 -3.57
CA GLN A 84 -6.63 -2.89 -4.20
C GLN A 84 -6.90 -2.92 -5.70
N ARG A 85 -7.98 -2.28 -6.18
CA ARG A 85 -8.25 -2.18 -7.63
C ARG A 85 -7.18 -1.40 -8.39
N ARG A 86 -6.53 -0.45 -7.72
CA ARG A 86 -5.48 0.38 -8.32
C ARG A 86 -4.10 -0.29 -8.32
N VAL A 87 -3.88 -1.36 -7.55
CA VAL A 87 -2.63 -2.13 -7.52
C VAL A 87 -2.15 -2.48 -8.94
N GLY A 88 -3.02 -3.13 -9.72
CA GLY A 88 -2.65 -3.59 -11.06
C GLY A 88 -2.34 -2.44 -12.02
N LEU A 89 -3.04 -1.31 -11.88
CA LEU A 89 -2.78 -0.11 -12.68
C LEU A 89 -1.45 0.55 -12.28
N LEU A 90 -1.21 0.72 -10.98
CA LEU A 90 0.02 1.32 -10.45
C LEU A 90 1.23 0.47 -10.82
N ALA A 91 1.13 -0.86 -10.70
CA ALA A 91 2.19 -1.79 -11.08
C ALA A 91 2.54 -1.68 -12.57
N ARG A 92 1.53 -1.57 -13.45
CA ARG A 92 1.73 -1.37 -14.90
C ARG A 92 2.38 -0.04 -15.24
N LEU A 93 2.10 1.01 -14.46
CA LEU A 93 2.71 2.33 -14.64
C LEU A 93 4.17 2.36 -14.16
N MET A 94 4.46 1.73 -13.02
CA MET A 94 5.80 1.68 -12.43
C MET A 94 6.74 0.74 -13.18
N VAL A 95 6.22 -0.38 -13.69
CA VAL A 95 6.97 -1.36 -14.48
C VAL A 95 6.28 -1.58 -15.83
N PRO A 96 6.43 -0.64 -16.78
CA PRO A 96 5.88 -0.79 -18.12
C PRO A 96 6.51 -1.99 -18.82
N ARG A 97 5.70 -2.86 -19.41
CA ARG A 97 6.18 -4.00 -20.21
C ARG A 97 6.54 -3.63 -21.65
N THR A 98 6.28 -2.39 -22.08
CA THR A 98 6.51 -1.92 -23.44
C THR A 98 7.76 -1.05 -23.53
N ARG A 99 8.55 -1.21 -24.61
CA ARG A 99 9.71 -0.37 -24.90
C ARG A 99 9.41 1.14 -24.88
N PRO A 100 8.34 1.63 -25.54
CA PRO A 100 7.97 3.05 -25.43
C PRO A 100 7.56 3.46 -24.01
N GLY A 101 6.88 2.58 -23.26
CA GLY A 101 6.51 2.85 -21.86
C GLY A 101 7.72 3.00 -20.94
N LEU A 102 8.75 2.17 -21.13
CA LEU A 102 10.02 2.31 -20.41
C LEU A 102 10.74 3.62 -20.74
N ALA A 103 10.75 4.01 -22.01
CA ALA A 103 11.36 5.28 -22.44
C ALA A 103 10.64 6.50 -21.81
N MET A 104 9.30 6.49 -21.82
CA MET A 104 8.49 7.53 -21.17
C MET A 104 8.74 7.59 -19.65
N ARG A 105 8.68 6.44 -18.95
CA ARG A 105 8.95 6.38 -17.50
C ARG A 105 10.33 6.96 -17.17
N ASN A 106 11.35 6.58 -17.93
CA ASN A 106 12.71 7.07 -17.73
C ASN A 106 12.85 8.56 -18.06
N ALA A 107 12.11 9.08 -19.04
CA ALA A 107 12.09 10.50 -19.35
C ALA A 107 11.47 11.33 -18.22
N VAL A 108 10.34 10.88 -17.67
CA VAL A 108 9.70 11.50 -16.48
C VAL A 108 10.65 11.48 -15.29
N GLY A 109 11.26 10.33 -14.98
CA GLY A 109 12.23 10.23 -13.89
C GLY A 109 13.42 11.19 -14.03
N ARG A 110 13.94 11.37 -15.25
CA ARG A 110 15.00 12.34 -15.54
C ARG A 110 14.54 13.79 -15.42
N ALA A 111 13.29 14.10 -15.77
CA ALA A 111 12.74 15.44 -15.62
C ALA A 111 12.58 15.81 -14.15
N VAL A 112 12.00 14.92 -13.33
CA VAL A 112 11.81 15.11 -11.88
C VAL A 112 13.17 15.26 -11.17
N GLY A 113 14.16 14.44 -11.54
CA GLY A 113 15.53 14.55 -10.98
C GLY A 113 16.26 15.85 -11.37
N ARG A 114 15.88 16.50 -12.47
CA ARG A 114 16.46 17.79 -12.88
C ARG A 114 15.88 18.94 -12.08
N THR A 115 14.58 18.91 -11.78
CA THR A 115 13.89 19.93 -10.98
C THR A 115 14.40 19.97 -9.52
N ASN A 116 14.74 18.81 -8.95
CA ASN A 116 15.22 18.76 -7.56
C ASN A 116 16.67 19.29 -7.39
N ARG A 117 17.48 19.25 -8.45
CA ARG A 117 18.86 19.76 -8.45
C ARG A 117 18.95 21.28 -8.58
N THR A 118 17.90 21.93 -9.10
CA THR A 118 17.76 23.39 -9.08
C THR A 118 17.29 23.90 -7.72
N ALA A 119 16.42 23.16 -7.01
CA ALA A 119 15.95 23.54 -5.68
C ALA A 119 17.04 23.43 -4.58
N SER A 120 17.93 22.43 -4.65
CA SER A 120 19.05 22.32 -3.69
C SER A 120 20.18 23.34 -3.90
N ARG A 121 20.16 24.14 -4.97
CA ARG A 121 21.12 25.24 -5.18
C ARG A 121 20.70 26.56 -4.50
N GLU A 122 19.47 26.65 -4.01
CA GLU A 122 18.93 27.87 -3.39
C GLU A 122 18.97 27.84 -1.85
N ALA A 123 19.32 26.69 -1.24
CA ALA A 123 19.37 26.51 0.21
C ALA A 123 20.80 26.54 0.78
N THR A 124 21.59 27.56 0.40
CA THR A 124 22.82 27.92 1.15
C THR A 124 22.62 29.32 1.73
N PRO A 125 22.24 29.46 3.01
CA PRO A 125 22.27 30.76 3.66
C PRO A 125 23.72 31.12 4.04
N ARG A 126 24.04 32.40 3.89
CA ARG A 126 25.26 33.04 4.39
C ARG A 126 25.31 33.03 5.91
#